data_AF-A0A8H6H0K4-F1
#
_entry.id   AF-A0A8H6H0K4-F1
#
_cell.length_a   1.000
_cell.length_b   1.000
_cell.length_c   1.000
_cell.angle_alpha   90.00
_cell.angle_beta   90.00
_cell.angle_gamma   90.00
#
_symmetry.space_group_name_H-M   'P 1'
#
loop_
_entity.id
_entity.type
_entity.pdbx_description
1 polymer ?
#
loop_
_entity_poly.entity_id
_entity_poly.type
_entity_poly.pdbx_seq_one_letter_code
_entity_poly.pdbx_strand_id
1 'polypeptide(L)'
;MPVYSADDLENAIADVKNGVSLKTAAKKNGLPPSTLRGRLTEDDLERWILRQEKLGHAPTHAQVRTIVRSVLARHGDHAPLGRKWTTRFVERHPALKTKLGRRADWERVNAATPANIKRLFDVYETVDWIPTERRYNADEGGIMEGQGVNGLVIGSSQESPNAVPVKTATVPFKSNGSDANF
;
A
#
# COMPACT_ATOMS: atom_id res chain seq x y z
N MET A 1 2.98 -25.40 17.25
CA MET A 1 3.64 -24.95 16.00
C MET A 1 2.77 -25.38 14.83
N PRO A 2 2.73 -24.65 13.71
CA PRO A 2 2.09 -25.14 12.49
C PRO A 2 2.71 -26.49 12.09
N VAL A 3 1.89 -27.41 11.57
CA VAL A 3 2.33 -28.78 11.18
C VAL A 3 3.15 -28.77 9.88
N TYR A 4 3.22 -27.62 9.21
CA TYR A 4 3.90 -27.41 7.92
C TYR A 4 5.07 -26.43 8.07
N SER A 5 6.11 -26.61 7.25
CA SER A 5 7.28 -25.75 7.17
C SER A 5 7.07 -24.53 6.26
N ALA A 6 8.04 -23.62 6.26
CA ALA A 6 8.06 -22.51 5.29
C ALA A 6 8.24 -23.03 3.86
N ASP A 7 9.09 -24.06 3.68
CA ASP A 7 9.36 -24.68 2.37
C ASP A 7 8.11 -25.32 1.79
N ASP A 8 7.27 -25.96 2.62
CA ASP A 8 5.99 -26.54 2.19
C ASP A 8 5.05 -25.46 1.61
N LEU A 9 5.03 -24.26 2.21
CA LEU A 9 4.26 -23.13 1.72
C LEU A 9 4.80 -22.62 0.39
N GLU A 10 6.12 -22.44 0.28
CA GLU A 10 6.76 -21.94 -0.94
C GLU A 10 6.54 -22.91 -2.11
N ASN A 11 6.72 -24.21 -1.88
CA ASN A 11 6.47 -25.25 -2.87
C ASN A 11 5.01 -25.26 -3.33
N ALA A 12 4.05 -25.12 -2.41
CA ALA A 12 2.64 -25.07 -2.75
C ALA A 12 2.26 -23.81 -3.53
N ILE A 13 2.86 -22.66 -3.22
CA ILE A 13 2.68 -21.41 -3.99
C ILE A 13 3.24 -21.58 -5.41
N ALA A 14 4.43 -22.19 -5.54
CA ALA A 14 5.04 -22.47 -6.84
C ALA A 14 4.17 -23.42 -7.68
N ASP A 15 3.64 -24.48 -7.09
CA ASP A 15 2.71 -25.41 -7.76
C ASP A 15 1.48 -24.67 -8.32
N VAL A 16 0.87 -23.77 -7.54
CA VAL A 16 -0.28 -22.98 -8.00
C VAL A 16 0.10 -22.03 -9.14
N LYS A 17 1.26 -21.37 -9.05
CA LYS A 17 1.78 -20.51 -10.13
C LYS A 17 2.05 -21.30 -11.42
N ASN A 18 2.42 -22.57 -11.30
CA ASN A 18 2.63 -23.50 -12.41
C ASN A 18 1.34 -24.15 -12.94
N GLY A 19 0.15 -23.70 -12.48
CA GLY A 19 -1.15 -24.14 -12.99
C GLY A 19 -1.78 -25.31 -12.23
N VAL A 20 -1.19 -25.76 -11.12
CA VAL A 20 -1.81 -26.77 -10.25
C VAL A 20 -2.96 -26.14 -9.48
N SER A 21 -4.08 -26.86 -9.33
CA SER A 21 -5.21 -26.34 -8.54
C SER A 21 -4.81 -26.11 -7.08
N LEU A 22 -5.35 -25.05 -6.45
CA LEU A 22 -5.05 -24.68 -5.07
C LEU A 22 -5.26 -25.83 -4.07
N LYS A 23 -6.35 -26.60 -4.23
CA LYS A 23 -6.64 -27.75 -3.36
C LYS A 23 -5.61 -28.87 -3.54
N THR A 24 -5.20 -29.13 -4.78
CA THR A 24 -4.19 -30.15 -5.09
C THR A 24 -2.82 -29.75 -4.55
N ALA A 25 -2.39 -28.51 -4.78
CA ALA A 25 -1.13 -27.98 -4.27
C ALA A 25 -1.09 -27.97 -2.74
N ALA A 26 -2.18 -27.56 -2.07
CA ALA A 26 -2.27 -27.58 -0.61
C ALA A 26 -2.19 -29.02 -0.07
N LYS A 27 -2.94 -29.96 -0.65
CA LYS A 27 -2.92 -31.37 -0.23
C LYS A 27 -1.53 -32.00 -0.41
N LYS A 28 -0.89 -31.74 -1.55
CA LYS A 28 0.45 -32.27 -1.89
C LYS A 28 1.50 -31.86 -0.84
N ASN A 29 1.40 -30.64 -0.31
CA ASN A 29 2.36 -30.07 0.64
C ASN A 29 1.85 -30.12 2.10
N GLY A 30 0.80 -30.89 2.41
CA GLY A 30 0.30 -31.05 3.78
C GLY A 30 -0.33 -29.80 4.41
N LEU A 31 -0.77 -28.85 3.59
CA LEU A 31 -1.30 -27.56 4.03
C LEU A 31 -2.83 -27.56 4.09
N PRO A 32 -3.43 -26.86 5.07
CA PRO A 32 -4.82 -26.44 4.96
C PRO A 32 -5.00 -25.52 3.73
N PRO A 33 -6.00 -25.76 2.85
CA PRO A 33 -6.24 -24.90 1.68
C PRO A 33 -6.49 -23.42 2.04
N SER A 34 -7.04 -23.15 3.23
CA SER A 34 -7.22 -21.81 3.77
C SER A 34 -5.89 -21.09 4.01
N THR A 35 -4.86 -21.80 4.48
CA THR A 35 -3.52 -21.25 4.69
C THR A 35 -2.89 -20.84 3.36
N LEU A 36 -2.90 -21.73 2.36
CA LEU A 36 -2.34 -21.43 1.05
C LEU A 36 -3.08 -20.28 0.36
N ARG A 37 -4.42 -20.27 0.46
CA ARG A 37 -5.24 -19.16 -0.02
C ARG A 37 -4.83 -17.85 0.66
N GLY A 38 -4.77 -17.83 1.99
CA GLY A 38 -4.39 -16.63 2.74
C GLY A 38 -3.04 -16.07 2.30
N ARG A 39 -2.05 -16.93 2.03
CA ARG A 39 -0.75 -16.50 1.50
C ARG A 39 -0.85 -15.90 0.10
N LEU A 40 -1.53 -16.56 -0.83
CA LEU A 40 -1.71 -16.04 -2.19
C LEU A 40 -2.44 -14.69 -2.20
N THR A 41 -3.46 -14.52 -1.35
CA THR A 41 -4.18 -13.25 -1.22
C THR A 41 -3.28 -12.14 -0.67
N GLU A 42 -2.37 -12.46 0.27
CA GLU A 42 -1.39 -11.51 0.78
C GLU A 42 -0.38 -11.09 -0.31
N ASP A 43 0.10 -12.02 -1.16
CA ASP A 43 0.98 -11.71 -2.29
C ASP A 43 0.29 -10.83 -3.36
N ASP A 44 -1.00 -11.07 -3.62
CA ASP A 44 -1.81 -10.21 -4.51
C ASP A 44 -1.93 -8.79 -3.94
N LEU A 45 -2.12 -8.68 -2.62
CA LEU A 45 -2.20 -7.40 -1.93
C LEU A 45 -0.87 -6.65 -1.97
N GLU A 46 0.26 -7.33 -1.75
CA GLU A 46 1.59 -6.76 -1.90
C GLU A 46 1.77 -6.16 -3.31
N ARG A 47 1.49 -6.95 -4.35
CA ARG A 47 1.58 -6.50 -5.75
C ARG A 47 0.67 -5.30 -6.02
N TRP A 48 -0.53 -5.28 -5.45
CA TRP A 48 -1.44 -4.15 -5.56
C TRP A 48 -0.85 -2.90 -4.88
N ILE A 49 -0.31 -3.00 -3.67
CA ILE A 49 0.32 -1.88 -2.95
C ILE A 49 1.48 -1.30 -3.75
N LEU A 50 2.37 -2.14 -4.26
CA LEU A 50 3.52 -1.71 -5.06
C LEU A 50 3.08 -1.00 -6.36
N ARG A 51 2.02 -1.50 -7.00
CA ARG A 51 1.43 -0.84 -8.17
C ARG A 51 0.84 0.52 -7.82
N GLN A 52 0.14 0.63 -6.70
CA GLN A 52 -0.42 1.90 -6.24
C GLN A 52 0.67 2.92 -5.92
N GLU A 53 1.76 2.52 -5.25
CA GLU A 53 2.91 3.42 -5.02
C GLU A 53 3.54 3.88 -6.34
N LYS A 54 3.70 2.98 -7.33
CA LYS A 54 4.20 3.34 -8.67
C LYS A 54 3.31 4.37 -9.38
N LEU A 55 2.02 4.38 -9.08
CA LEU A 55 1.04 5.35 -9.56
C LEU A 55 0.96 6.60 -8.67
N GLY A 56 1.86 6.79 -7.70
CA GLY A 56 1.84 7.94 -6.79
C GLY A 56 0.84 7.82 -5.63
N HIS A 57 0.21 6.66 -5.43
CA HIS A 57 -0.86 6.40 -4.45
C HIS A 57 -0.52 5.35 -3.40
N ALA A 58 0.61 5.50 -2.71
CA ALA A 58 0.92 4.60 -1.60
C ALA A 58 -0.23 4.58 -0.57
N PRO A 59 -0.90 3.44 -0.35
CA PRO A 59 -2.07 3.38 0.52
C PRO A 59 -1.67 3.45 2.00
N THR A 60 -2.51 4.07 2.82
CA THR A 60 -2.38 4.10 4.28
C THR A 60 -2.67 2.74 4.90
N HIS A 61 -2.17 2.52 6.13
CA HIS A 61 -2.49 1.32 6.92
C HIS A 61 -4.00 1.08 7.08
N ALA A 62 -4.77 2.16 7.23
CA ALA A 62 -6.23 2.10 7.36
C ALA A 62 -6.91 1.69 6.04
N GLN A 63 -6.48 2.25 4.91
CA GLN A 63 -6.99 1.88 3.58
C GLN A 63 -6.70 0.42 3.27
N VAL A 64 -5.47 -0.05 3.48
CA VAL A 64 -5.10 -1.47 3.30
C VAL A 64 -6.01 -2.36 4.14
N ARG A 65 -6.24 -2.02 5.41
CA ARG A 65 -7.13 -2.77 6.30
C ARG A 65 -8.58 -2.80 5.80
N THR A 66 -9.10 -1.69 5.29
CA THR A 66 -10.45 -1.60 4.72
C THR A 66 -10.60 -2.47 3.47
N ILE A 67 -9.60 -2.46 2.59
CA ILE A 67 -9.59 -3.29 1.38
C ILE A 67 -9.53 -4.77 1.73
N VAL A 68 -8.67 -5.17 2.67
CA VAL A 68 -8.58 -6.57 3.10
C VAL A 68 -9.91 -7.03 3.70
N ARG A 69 -10.55 -6.20 4.53
CA ARG A 69 -11.89 -6.51 5.08
C ARG A 69 -12.93 -6.70 3.98
N SER A 70 -12.93 -5.86 2.95
CA SER A 70 -13.91 -5.98 1.86
C SER A 70 -13.66 -7.22 1.00
N VAL A 71 -12.40 -7.58 0.76
CA VAL A 71 -12.02 -8.82 0.07
C VAL A 71 -12.43 -10.05 0.87
N LEU A 72 -12.12 -10.09 2.18
CA LEU A 72 -12.51 -11.19 3.05
C LEU A 72 -14.04 -11.35 3.14
N ALA A 73 -14.77 -10.25 3.28
CA ALA A 73 -16.23 -10.27 3.32
C ALA A 73 -16.85 -10.83 2.02
N ARG A 74 -16.25 -10.53 0.85
CA ARG A 74 -16.67 -11.13 -0.44
C ARG A 74 -16.44 -12.64 -0.50
N HIS A 75 -15.50 -13.16 0.27
CA HIS A 75 -15.25 -14.59 0.41
C HIS A 75 -16.03 -15.24 1.56
N GLY A 76 -16.95 -14.50 2.21
CA GLY A 76 -17.77 -14.98 3.31
C GLY A 76 -17.09 -14.96 4.68
N ASP A 77 -15.89 -14.36 4.78
CA ASP A 77 -15.21 -14.16 6.05
C ASP A 77 -15.47 -12.73 6.58
N HIS A 78 -16.34 -12.66 7.58
CA HIS A 78 -16.70 -11.41 8.25
C HIS A 78 -15.97 -11.23 9.59
N ALA A 79 -15.00 -12.09 9.90
CA ALA A 79 -14.26 -12.00 11.15
C ALA A 79 -13.48 -10.67 11.21
N PRO A 80 -13.44 -10.01 12.37
CA PRO A 80 -12.66 -8.80 12.52
C PRO A 80 -11.18 -9.12 12.38
N LEU A 81 -10.49 -8.41 11.48
CA LEU A 81 -9.03 -8.48 11.39
C LEU A 81 -8.39 -8.15 12.76
N GLY A 82 -7.35 -8.89 13.15
CA GLY A 82 -6.61 -8.60 14.38
C GLY A 82 -5.98 -7.19 14.40
N ARG A 83 -5.80 -6.59 15.57
CA ARG A 83 -5.24 -5.22 15.73
C ARG A 83 -3.85 -5.07 15.10
N LYS A 84 -3.00 -6.09 15.23
CA LYS A 84 -1.62 -6.09 14.70
C LYS A 84 -1.51 -6.66 13.27
N TRP A 85 -2.64 -6.92 12.60
CA TRP A 85 -2.63 -7.63 11.31
C TRP A 85 -1.81 -6.89 10.26
N THR A 86 -2.03 -5.58 10.09
CA THR A 86 -1.32 -4.78 9.07
C THR A 86 0.18 -4.67 9.36
N THR A 87 0.57 -4.47 10.63
CA THR A 87 1.98 -4.45 11.03
C THR A 87 2.66 -5.77 10.70
N ARG A 88 2.05 -6.89 11.10
CA ARG A 88 2.60 -8.23 10.82
C ARG A 88 2.60 -8.56 9.33
N PHE A 89 1.64 -8.04 8.57
CA PHE A 89 1.62 -8.17 7.11
C PHE A 89 2.86 -7.50 6.52
N VAL A 90 3.16 -6.24 6.88
CA VAL A 90 4.39 -5.57 6.43
C VAL A 90 5.65 -6.33 6.87
N GLU A 91 5.70 -6.85 8.10
CA GLU A 91 6.83 -7.68 8.57
C GLU A 91 7.03 -8.97 7.76
N ARG A 92 5.95 -9.58 7.24
CA ARG A 92 6.02 -10.80 6.42
C ARG A 92 6.45 -10.54 4.98
N HIS A 93 6.33 -9.30 4.51
CA HIS A 93 6.54 -8.92 3.11
C HIS A 93 7.73 -7.95 3.02
N PRO A 94 8.98 -8.47 2.89
CA PRO A 94 10.18 -7.64 2.95
C PRO A 94 10.30 -6.62 1.81
N ALA A 95 9.53 -6.79 0.73
CA ALA A 95 9.41 -5.79 -0.31
C ALA A 95 8.57 -4.57 0.10
N LEU A 96 7.89 -4.61 1.25
CA LEU A 96 7.09 -3.52 1.79
C LEU A 96 7.76 -2.86 3.00
N LYS A 97 7.54 -1.57 3.16
CA LYS A 97 7.96 -0.78 4.32
C LYS A 97 6.92 0.29 4.62
N THR A 98 6.81 0.62 5.90
CA THR A 98 6.03 1.79 6.32
C THR A 98 6.84 3.05 6.08
N LYS A 99 6.26 4.01 5.35
CA LYS A 99 6.87 5.30 5.00
C LYS A 99 5.97 6.45 5.44
N LEU A 100 6.51 7.65 5.54
CA LEU A 100 5.70 8.86 5.67
C LEU A 100 5.14 9.21 4.28
N GLY A 101 3.82 9.35 4.17
CA GLY A 101 3.21 9.85 2.94
C GLY A 101 3.66 11.29 2.68
N ARG A 102 3.99 11.62 1.42
CA ARG A 102 4.21 13.01 1.03
C ARG A 102 2.88 13.68 0.73
N ARG A 103 2.73 14.94 1.13
CA ARG A 103 1.63 15.79 0.68
C ARG A 103 1.83 16.16 -0.79
N ALA A 104 0.73 16.19 -1.55
CA ALA A 104 0.65 17.11 -2.68
C ALA A 104 0.86 18.53 -2.15
N ASP A 105 1.70 19.31 -2.83
CA ASP A 105 2.02 20.68 -2.40
C ASP A 105 0.72 21.44 -2.11
N TRP A 106 0.60 21.96 -0.90
CA TRP A 106 -0.63 22.59 -0.43
C TRP A 106 -0.94 23.84 -1.28
N GLU A 107 0.09 24.50 -1.81
CA GLU A 107 -0.03 25.61 -2.74
C GLU A 107 -0.66 25.15 -4.06
N ARG A 108 -0.25 23.99 -4.59
CA ARG A 108 -0.87 23.41 -5.80
C ARG A 108 -2.33 23.08 -5.59
N VAL A 109 -2.68 22.47 -4.45
CA VAL A 109 -4.08 22.13 -4.13
C VAL A 109 -4.94 23.38 -4.02
N ASN A 110 -4.45 24.40 -3.31
CA ASN A 110 -5.18 25.66 -3.16
C ASN A 110 -5.22 26.48 -4.46
N ALA A 111 -4.19 26.38 -5.31
CA ALA A 111 -4.13 27.05 -6.59
C ALA A 111 -5.01 26.39 -7.65
N ALA A 112 -5.49 25.16 -7.45
CA ALA A 112 -6.43 24.46 -8.35
C ALA A 112 -7.87 25.01 -8.23
N THR A 113 -8.03 26.33 -8.27
CA THR A 113 -9.33 27.00 -8.30
C THR A 113 -9.88 27.01 -9.74
N PRO A 114 -11.21 27.08 -9.93
CA PRO A 114 -11.80 27.19 -11.27
C PRO A 114 -11.24 28.36 -12.09
N ALA A 115 -10.97 29.49 -11.45
CA ALA A 115 -10.40 30.67 -12.12
C ALA A 115 -8.96 30.43 -12.61
N ASN A 116 -8.11 29.80 -11.79
CA ASN A 116 -6.74 29.49 -12.16
C ASN A 116 -6.67 28.38 -13.23
N ILE A 117 -7.54 27.38 -13.13
CA ILE A 117 -7.67 26.33 -14.13
C ILE A 117 -8.13 26.95 -15.46
N LYS A 118 -9.15 27.82 -15.43
CA LYS A 118 -9.59 28.53 -16.64
C LYS A 118 -8.45 29.37 -17.23
N ARG A 119 -7.73 30.14 -16.42
CA ARG A 119 -6.58 30.94 -16.86
C ARG A 119 -5.50 30.08 -17.52
N LEU A 120 -5.25 28.88 -16.99
CA LEU A 120 -4.32 27.94 -17.59
C LEU A 120 -4.77 27.55 -19.00
N PHE A 121 -6.04 27.17 -19.19
CA PHE A 121 -6.57 26.83 -20.51
C PHE A 121 -6.59 28.04 -21.46
N ASP A 122 -6.96 29.22 -20.98
CA ASP A 122 -6.92 30.46 -21.77
C ASP A 122 -5.48 30.72 -22.31
N VAL A 123 -4.44 30.46 -21.51
CA VAL A 123 -3.03 30.56 -21.95
C VAL A 123 -2.65 29.39 -22.87
N TYR A 124 -3.13 28.19 -22.58
CA TYR A 124 -2.84 27.00 -23.38
C TYR A 124 -3.38 27.10 -24.82
N GLU A 125 -4.51 27.78 -25.02
CA GLU A 125 -5.05 28.08 -26.34
C GLU A 125 -4.13 28.98 -27.17
N THR A 126 -3.28 29.81 -26.54
CA THR A 126 -2.34 30.70 -27.26
C THR A 126 -1.11 29.99 -27.85
N VAL A 127 -0.90 28.72 -27.49
CA VAL A 127 0.22 27.88 -27.97
C VAL A 127 -0.26 26.73 -28.86
N ASP A 128 -1.45 26.85 -29.44
CA ASP A 128 -2.07 25.86 -30.33
C ASP A 128 -1.22 25.52 -31.56
N TRP A 129 -0.41 26.48 -32.02
CA TRP A 129 0.55 26.35 -33.14
C TRP A 129 1.64 25.29 -32.91
N ILE A 130 1.84 24.82 -31.67
CA ILE A 130 2.71 23.68 -31.36
C ILE A 130 1.90 22.39 -31.57
N PRO A 131 2.27 21.52 -32.52
CA PRO A 131 1.58 20.25 -32.74
C PRO A 131 1.61 19.38 -31.49
N THR A 132 0.53 18.65 -31.23
CA THR A 132 0.37 17.81 -30.04
C THR A 132 1.51 16.80 -29.88
N GLU A 133 2.06 16.30 -30.99
CA GLU A 133 3.18 15.33 -31.02
C GLU A 133 4.50 15.91 -30.49
N ARG A 134 4.59 17.24 -30.38
CA ARG A 134 5.76 17.98 -29.87
C ARG A 134 5.52 18.58 -28.48
N ARG A 135 4.39 18.24 -27.85
CA ARG A 135 4.08 18.67 -26.49
C ARG A 135 4.54 17.58 -25.53
N TYR A 136 5.56 17.90 -24.74
CA TYR A 136 6.10 17.02 -23.71
C TYR A 136 5.85 17.64 -22.35
N ASN A 137 5.47 16.82 -21.37
CA ASN A 137 5.44 17.29 -19.98
C ASN A 137 6.87 17.43 -19.46
N ALA A 138 7.12 18.44 -18.65
CA ALA A 138 8.40 18.68 -17.98
C ALA A 138 8.38 18.20 -16.52
N ASP A 139 7.62 17.14 -16.21
CA ASP A 139 7.56 16.54 -14.87
C ASP A 139 8.25 15.17 -14.83
N GLU A 140 9.39 15.10 -14.16
CA GLU A 140 10.13 13.86 -13.90
C GLU A 140 9.51 13.02 -12.77
N GLY A 141 8.22 13.19 -12.51
CA GLY A 141 7.52 12.56 -11.40
C GLY A 141 6.19 12.00 -11.89
N GLY A 142 6.05 10.68 -11.79
CA GLY A 142 4.79 9.99 -12.10
C GLY A 142 3.58 10.68 -11.47
N ILE A 143 2.46 10.54 -12.17
CA ILE A 143 1.12 10.99 -11.80
C ILE A 143 0.92 10.78 -10.29
N MET A 144 0.57 11.83 -9.55
CA MET A 144 0.12 11.75 -8.15
C MET A 144 -1.33 12.21 -8.10
N GLU A 145 -2.27 11.35 -8.52
CA GLU A 145 -3.72 11.49 -8.33
C GLU A 145 -4.21 11.30 -6.88
N GLY A 146 -3.92 12.18 -5.92
CA GLY A 146 -4.47 11.95 -4.57
C GLY A 146 -4.20 12.98 -3.50
N GLN A 147 -5.20 13.12 -2.61
CA GLN A 147 -5.07 13.86 -1.35
C GLN A 147 -3.96 13.25 -0.50
N GLY A 148 -2.88 13.99 -0.33
CA GLY A 148 -1.79 13.61 0.57
C GLY A 148 -2.26 13.60 2.01
N VAL A 149 -2.55 12.42 2.53
CA VAL A 149 -2.89 12.22 3.95
C VAL A 149 -1.60 12.28 4.76
N ASN A 150 -1.56 13.14 5.79
CA ASN A 150 -0.51 13.10 6.81
C ASN A 150 -0.67 11.79 7.61
N GLY A 151 -0.02 10.73 7.14
CA GLY A 151 -0.18 9.41 7.73
C GLY A 151 0.89 8.44 7.27
N LEU A 152 1.07 7.39 8.06
CA LEU A 152 1.91 6.26 7.69
C LEU A 152 1.27 5.54 6.49
N VAL A 153 2.01 5.47 5.40
CA VAL A 153 1.66 4.73 4.19
C VAL A 153 2.50 3.45 4.10
N ILE A 154 2.00 2.48 3.35
CA ILE A 154 2.71 1.25 3.04
C ILE A 154 3.12 1.32 1.58
N GLY A 155 4.41 1.18 1.32
CA GLY A 155 5.00 1.18 -0.02
C GLY A 155 6.20 0.25 -0.09
N SER A 156 6.92 0.27 -1.20
CA SER A 156 8.13 -0.52 -1.45
C SER A 156 9.19 -0.34 -0.35
N SER A 157 10.01 -1.34 -0.09
CA SER A 157 11.15 -1.19 0.83
C SER A 157 12.33 -0.46 0.19
N GLN A 158 12.37 -0.40 -1.14
CA GLN A 158 13.37 0.35 -1.90
C GLN A 158 13.25 1.85 -1.61
N GLU A 159 14.41 2.49 -1.43
CA GLU A 159 14.49 3.93 -1.30
C GLU A 159 14.17 4.55 -2.66
N SER A 160 12.99 5.16 -2.79
CA SER A 160 12.82 6.13 -3.86
C SER A 160 13.75 7.32 -3.54
N PRO A 161 14.41 7.94 -4.52
CA PRO A 161 15.21 9.15 -4.29
C PRO A 161 14.43 10.26 -3.56
N ASN A 162 13.10 10.18 -3.61
CA ASN A 162 12.15 11.09 -2.96
C ASN A 162 11.55 10.54 -1.66
N ALA A 163 12.02 9.45 -1.04
CA ALA A 163 11.47 8.97 0.23
C ALA A 163 12.22 9.61 1.41
N VAL A 164 11.51 10.27 2.33
CA VAL A 164 12.08 10.67 3.62
C VAL A 164 11.88 9.52 4.61
N PRO A 165 12.93 8.88 5.13
CA PRO A 165 12.79 7.81 6.10
C PRO A 165 12.25 8.34 7.44
N VAL A 166 11.31 7.62 8.05
CA VAL A 166 10.82 7.90 9.41
C VAL A 166 11.81 7.33 10.42
N LYS A 167 12.43 8.18 11.24
CA LYS A 167 13.14 7.75 12.45
C LYS A 167 12.09 7.44 13.52
N THR A 168 11.84 6.16 13.80
CA THR A 168 11.08 5.75 14.99
C THR A 168 11.94 6.00 16.23
N ALA A 169 11.83 7.17 16.83
CA ALA A 169 12.36 7.39 18.17
C ALA A 169 11.39 6.76 19.18
N THR A 170 11.80 5.65 19.80
CA THR A 170 11.13 5.13 20.99
C THR A 170 11.34 6.14 22.11
N VAL A 171 10.34 6.99 22.37
CA VAL A 171 10.34 7.87 23.53
C VAL A 171 9.93 7.02 24.74
N PRO A 172 10.75 6.88 25.79
CA PRO A 172 10.36 6.11 26.97
C PRO A 172 9.21 6.81 27.68
N PHE A 173 8.12 6.08 27.90
CA PHE A 173 6.99 6.51 28.72
C PHE A 173 7.47 6.65 30.18
N LYS A 174 7.64 7.88 30.66
CA LYS A 174 7.76 8.15 32.09
C LYS A 174 6.37 8.17 32.69
N SER A 175 6.03 7.13 33.46
CA SER A 175 4.88 7.16 34.35
C SER A 175 5.18 8.11 35.51
N ASN A 176 4.58 9.30 35.50
CA ASN A 176 4.48 10.09 36.73
C ASN A 176 3.31 9.53 37.51
N GLY A 177 3.62 8.87 38.63
CA GLY A 177 2.63 8.55 39.65
C GLY A 177 2.07 9.85 40.23
N SER A 178 0.75 9.94 40.26
CA SER A 178 0.04 10.88 41.09
C SER A 178 -1.20 10.17 41.62
N ASP A 179 -1.17 9.96 42.94
CA ASP A 179 -2.26 9.54 43.78
C ASP A 179 -3.56 10.30 43.47
N ALA A 180 -4.67 9.58 43.38
CA ALA A 180 -5.98 10.12 43.66
C ALA A 180 -6.92 8.99 44.10
N ASN A 181 -7.24 9.02 45.40
CA ASN A 181 -8.31 8.30 46.06
C ASN A 181 -9.67 8.66 45.42
N PHE A 182 -10.43 7.65 44.97
CA PHE A 182 -11.77 7.24 45.42
C PHE A 182 -12.37 6.22 44.45
#